data_AF-A0A1G8TE50-F1
#
_entry.id   AF-A0A1G8TE50-F1
#
_cell.length_a   1.000
_cell.length_b   1.000
_cell.length_c   1.000
_cell.angle_alpha   90.00
_cell.angle_beta   90.00
_cell.angle_gamma   90.00
#
_symmetry.space_group_name_H-M   'P 1'
#
loop_
_entity.id
_entity.type
_entity.pdbx_description
1 polymer ?
#
loop_
_entity_poly.entity_id
_entity_poly.type
_entity_poly.pdbx_seq_one_letter_code
_entity_poly.pdbx_strand_id
1 'polypeptide(L)'
;MRYFFANCELNTASRTFLRDGETIPIEPQVFDLLHLLAERAGQVVSKDELIDVVWNGRIVSDATISARINAARTATGDNGKDQRVIRTVSRRGFEMVADVSNGPNDSKSANSEITQTVRYATSPDGIQIAYAVSGSGAPLMRAGHFLTHLEKDWQSPVYRPALETFSENYTLVRYDQRGTGLSQTRVDELSIEAYSNDLLAVADAAGLDRFPIFATSQGVPISVHFAASHPERVSRLVLCGGFAQGRLVRDDNYSRDEAEALMTLVKMGWGQPDSAFMSAFISMFCPDASREEKASLVESQVASATPEMAARVRLTIDQFDVADCLSIVQAPTLVIHASGDALHPISQGQLLASRIPNAEFRLVESNNHIFLKSTPAWDEIMSSTMEFLARGTS
;
A
#
# COMPACT_ATOMS: atom_id res chain seq x y z
N MET A 1 7.16 9.17 21.51
CA MET A 1 5.77 8.77 21.20
C MET A 1 4.81 9.76 21.86
N ARG A 2 3.62 9.98 21.31
CA ARG A 2 2.62 10.90 21.89
C ARG A 2 1.34 10.12 22.15
N TYR A 3 0.78 10.22 23.35
CA TYR A 3 -0.52 9.64 23.70
C TYR A 3 -1.54 10.77 23.88
N PHE A 4 -2.76 10.57 23.37
CA PHE A 4 -3.87 11.51 23.48
C PHE A 4 -5.05 10.82 24.15
N PHE A 5 -5.60 11.42 25.21
CA PHE A 5 -6.73 10.86 25.96
C PHE A 5 -7.47 11.95 26.73
N ALA A 6 -8.81 11.89 26.76
CA ALA A 6 -9.69 12.77 27.54
C ALA A 6 -9.58 14.30 27.36
N ASN A 7 -8.71 14.81 26.46
CA ASN A 7 -8.25 16.21 26.22
C ASN A 7 -6.77 16.48 26.59
N CYS A 8 -6.05 15.44 27.00
CA CYS A 8 -4.65 15.50 27.39
C CYS A 8 -3.74 14.99 26.26
N GLU A 9 -2.52 15.53 26.18
CA GLU A 9 -1.43 15.02 25.35
C GLU A 9 -0.22 14.69 26.25
N LEU A 10 0.28 13.47 26.16
CA LEU A 10 1.48 13.01 26.85
C LEU A 10 2.57 12.70 25.82
N ASN A 11 3.61 13.52 25.76
CA ASN A 11 4.73 13.34 24.83
C ASN A 11 5.93 12.73 25.56
N THR A 12 6.27 11.47 25.23
CA THR A 12 7.35 10.73 25.89
C THR A 12 8.74 11.15 25.44
N ALA A 13 8.89 11.75 24.26
CA ALA A 13 10.19 12.21 23.76
C ALA A 13 10.64 13.49 24.48
N SER A 14 9.70 14.44 24.67
CA SER A 14 9.97 15.69 25.39
C SER A 14 9.66 15.62 26.89
N ARG A 15 9.06 14.52 27.36
CA ARG A 15 8.49 14.37 28.73
C ARG A 15 7.59 15.54 29.13
N THR A 16 6.74 15.98 28.20
CA THR A 16 5.77 17.06 28.42
C THR A 16 4.35 16.51 28.49
N PHE A 17 3.53 17.12 29.34
CA PHE A 17 2.11 16.81 29.49
C PHE A 17 1.29 18.08 29.28
N LEU A 18 0.30 18.01 28.39
CA LEU A 18 -0.61 19.10 28.07
C LEU A 18 -2.04 18.67 28.42
N ARG A 19 -2.88 19.64 28.79
CA ARG A 19 -4.33 19.48 28.89
C ARG A 19 -4.97 20.71 28.25
N ASP A 20 -5.93 20.50 27.36
CA ASP A 20 -6.58 21.58 26.60
C ASP A 20 -5.58 22.47 25.83
N GLY A 21 -4.46 21.87 25.38
CA GLY A 21 -3.39 22.55 24.67
C GLY A 21 -2.42 23.37 25.55
N GLU A 22 -2.65 23.42 26.87
CA GLU A 22 -1.76 24.10 27.82
C GLU A 22 -0.85 23.11 28.54
N THR A 23 0.42 23.46 28.71
CA THR A 23 1.39 22.64 29.46
C THR A 23 1.03 22.61 30.94
N ILE A 24 0.74 21.42 31.47
CA ILE A 24 0.48 21.21 32.90
C ILE A 24 1.73 20.61 33.54
N PRO A 25 2.38 21.29 34.51
CA PRO A 25 3.52 20.73 35.20
C PRO A 25 3.08 19.55 36.07
N ILE A 26 3.66 18.38 35.83
CA ILE A 26 3.42 17.17 36.62
C ILE A 26 4.73 16.58 37.14
N GLU A 27 4.67 15.90 38.27
CA GLU A 27 5.84 15.26 38.86
C GLU A 27 6.31 14.08 38.00
N PRO A 28 7.61 13.73 37.98
CA PRO A 28 8.14 12.65 37.14
C PRO A 28 7.42 11.31 37.33
N GLN A 29 7.11 10.95 38.57
CA GLN A 29 6.37 9.72 38.88
C GLN A 29 4.92 9.75 38.40
N VAL A 30 4.30 10.93 38.33
CA VAL A 30 2.95 11.09 37.78
C VAL A 30 3.00 10.94 36.26
N PHE A 31 4.05 11.46 35.62
CA PHE A 31 4.30 11.26 34.19
C PHE A 31 4.48 9.77 33.87
N ASP A 32 5.36 9.08 34.61
CA ASP A 32 5.65 7.66 34.36
C ASP A 32 4.42 6.77 34.61
N LEU A 33 3.60 7.12 35.62
CA LEU A 33 2.32 6.47 35.88
C LEU A 33 1.33 6.67 34.73
N LEU A 34 1.16 7.92 34.25
CA LEU A 34 0.27 8.21 33.12
C LEU A 34 0.75 7.51 31.84
N HIS A 35 2.06 7.45 31.62
CA HIS A 35 2.64 6.73 30.49
C HIS A 35 2.32 5.24 30.55
N LEU A 36 2.56 4.58 31.68
CA LEU A 36 2.26 3.16 31.85
C LEU A 36 0.77 2.86 31.66
N LEU A 37 -0.10 3.68 32.25
CA LEU A 37 -1.54 3.50 32.12
C LEU A 37 -2.03 3.76 30.68
N ALA A 38 -1.42 4.72 29.95
CA ALA A 38 -1.77 5.03 28.56
C ALA A 38 -1.27 3.93 27.60
N GLU A 39 -0.08 3.39 27.83
CA GLU A 39 0.46 2.25 27.08
C GLU A 39 -0.40 0.98 27.27
N ARG A 40 -1.02 0.83 28.44
CA ARG A 40 -1.89 -0.30 28.81
C ARG A 40 -3.37 0.08 28.84
N ALA A 41 -3.80 1.00 27.98
CA ALA A 41 -5.19 1.47 27.95
C ALA A 41 -6.20 0.31 27.88
N GLY A 42 -7.25 0.37 28.71
CA GLY A 42 -8.25 -0.69 28.85
C GLY A 42 -7.79 -1.97 29.59
N GLN A 43 -6.54 -2.04 30.06
CA GLN A 43 -6.03 -3.15 30.88
C GLN A 43 -5.88 -2.70 32.34
N VAL A 44 -6.13 -3.62 33.28
CA VAL A 44 -5.92 -3.38 34.70
C VAL A 44 -4.44 -3.56 35.03
N VAL A 45 -3.78 -2.47 35.40
CA VAL A 45 -2.40 -2.46 35.91
C VAL A 45 -2.42 -2.64 37.42
N SER A 46 -1.74 -3.68 37.89
CA SER A 46 -1.68 -4.04 39.30
C SER A 46 -0.82 -3.06 40.11
N LYS A 47 -0.96 -3.09 41.44
CA LYS A 47 -0.10 -2.28 42.33
C LYS A 47 1.37 -2.69 42.21
N ASP A 48 1.65 -3.97 42.05
CA ASP A 48 3.02 -4.48 41.95
C ASP A 48 3.68 -4.00 40.65
N GLU A 49 2.96 -4.06 39.52
CA GLU A 49 3.44 -3.51 38.24
C GLU A 49 3.66 -1.99 38.31
N LEU A 50 2.76 -1.26 38.99
CA LEU A 50 2.96 0.17 39.24
C LEU A 50 4.24 0.43 40.04
N ILE A 51 4.48 -0.34 41.10
CA ILE A 51 5.69 -0.25 41.94
C ILE A 51 6.95 -0.50 41.11
N ASP A 52 6.93 -1.55 40.29
CA ASP A 52 8.06 -1.95 39.47
C ASP A 52 8.43 -0.87 38.45
N VAL A 53 7.45 -0.29 37.77
CA VAL A 53 7.71 0.69 36.70
C VAL A 53 7.94 2.10 37.24
N VAL A 54 7.08 2.58 38.15
CA VAL A 54 7.10 4.00 38.59
C VAL A 54 8.07 4.22 39.75
N TRP A 55 8.31 3.19 40.57
CA TRP A 55 9.22 3.26 41.72
C TRP A 55 10.45 2.36 41.60
N ASN A 56 10.67 1.71 40.45
CA ASN A 56 11.80 0.81 40.20
C ASN A 56 11.91 -0.29 41.26
N GLY A 57 10.78 -0.89 41.65
CA GLY A 57 10.72 -1.99 42.61
C GLY A 57 10.96 -1.59 44.08
N ARG A 58 11.01 -0.29 44.41
CA ARG A 58 11.15 0.18 45.79
C ARG A 58 9.87 -0.07 46.59
N ILE A 59 10.02 -0.53 47.83
CA ILE A 59 8.90 -0.71 48.75
C ILE A 59 8.28 0.66 49.05
N VAL A 60 7.01 0.85 48.68
CA VAL A 60 6.23 2.06 48.94
C VAL A 60 4.90 1.72 49.60
N SER A 61 4.38 2.66 50.40
CA SER A 61 3.10 2.47 51.09
C SER A 61 1.91 2.67 50.15
N ASP A 62 0.78 2.06 50.49
CA ASP A 62 -0.51 2.27 49.80
C ASP A 62 -0.92 3.75 49.72
N ALA A 63 -0.56 4.54 50.73
CA ALA A 63 -0.78 5.98 50.75
C ALA A 63 0.04 6.71 49.67
N THR A 64 1.26 6.24 49.38
CA THR A 64 2.13 6.79 48.33
C THR A 64 1.55 6.53 46.95
N ILE A 65 1.09 5.30 46.69
CA ILE A 65 0.43 4.93 45.43
C ILE A 65 -0.84 5.76 45.25
N SER A 66 -1.67 5.85 46.29
CA SER A 66 -2.91 6.64 46.26
C SER A 66 -2.67 8.12 45.99
N ALA A 67 -1.59 8.69 46.54
CA ALA A 67 -1.21 10.08 46.29
C ALA A 67 -0.83 10.33 44.83
N ARG A 68 -0.09 9.42 44.18
CA ARG A 68 0.26 9.53 42.75
C ARG A 68 -0.94 9.35 41.84
N ILE A 69 -1.82 8.40 42.14
CA ILE A 69 -3.07 8.21 41.40
C ILE A 69 -3.95 9.46 41.49
N ASN A 70 -4.07 10.06 42.67
CA ASN A 70 -4.83 11.29 42.85
C ASN A 70 -4.19 12.47 42.09
N ALA A 71 -2.87 12.59 42.10
CA ALA A 71 -2.18 13.62 41.32
C ALA A 71 -2.38 13.43 39.80
N ALA A 72 -2.36 12.19 39.31
CA ALA A 72 -2.63 11.86 37.91
C ALA A 72 -4.08 12.18 37.50
N ARG A 73 -5.06 11.86 38.36
CA ARG A 73 -6.46 12.24 38.15
C ARG A 73 -6.62 13.76 38.07
N THR A 74 -6.06 14.49 39.04
CA THR A 74 -6.10 15.96 39.03
C THR A 74 -5.47 16.55 37.76
N ALA A 75 -4.32 16.02 37.33
CA ALA A 75 -3.64 16.46 36.12
C ALA A 75 -4.52 16.28 34.87
N THR A 76 -5.26 15.17 34.80
CA THR A 76 -6.16 14.83 33.67
C THR A 76 -7.55 15.45 33.75
N GLY A 77 -7.84 16.23 34.79
CA GLY A 77 -9.19 16.79 35.02
C GLY A 77 -10.20 15.77 35.57
N ASP A 78 -9.73 14.60 35.99
CA ASP A 78 -10.52 13.54 36.62
C ASP A 78 -10.46 13.64 38.16
N ASN A 79 -11.26 12.83 38.85
CA ASN A 79 -11.21 12.73 40.30
C ASN A 79 -11.62 11.33 40.79
N GLY A 80 -11.41 11.06 42.08
CA GLY A 80 -11.69 9.75 42.67
C GLY A 80 -13.17 9.34 42.71
N LYS A 81 -14.11 10.24 42.40
CA LYS A 81 -15.55 9.94 42.33
C LYS A 81 -15.99 9.65 40.90
N ASP A 82 -15.62 10.51 39.95
CA ASP A 82 -16.03 10.41 38.55
C ASP A 82 -15.27 9.31 37.80
N GLN A 83 -13.97 9.18 38.06
CA GLN A 83 -13.08 8.13 37.52
C GLN A 83 -13.25 7.89 36.01
N ARG A 84 -13.37 8.99 35.25
CA ARG A 84 -13.63 8.96 33.80
C ARG A 84 -12.37 8.74 32.97
N VAL A 85 -11.19 8.93 33.56
CA VAL A 85 -9.89 8.74 32.91
C VAL A 85 -9.15 7.60 33.57
N ILE A 86 -9.05 7.60 34.89
CA ILE A 86 -8.36 6.55 35.66
C ILE A 86 -9.33 5.91 36.63
N ARG A 87 -9.70 4.65 36.36
CA ARG A 87 -10.59 3.84 37.19
C ARG A 87 -9.82 3.00 38.19
N THR A 88 -10.30 2.94 39.42
CA THR A 88 -9.82 2.01 40.44
C THR A 88 -10.62 0.71 40.36
N VAL A 89 -9.93 -0.39 40.13
CA VAL A 89 -10.52 -1.74 40.13
C VAL A 89 -10.22 -2.38 41.48
N SER A 90 -11.24 -2.48 42.33
CA SER A 90 -11.10 -2.90 43.72
C SER A 90 -10.30 -4.21 43.85
N ARG A 91 -9.26 -4.19 44.70
CA ARG A 91 -8.34 -5.31 44.96
C ARG A 91 -7.52 -5.81 43.76
N ARG A 92 -7.58 -5.13 42.61
CA ARG A 92 -6.84 -5.53 41.39
C ARG A 92 -5.85 -4.49 40.91
N GLY A 93 -6.20 -3.20 40.96
CA GLY A 93 -5.30 -2.14 40.50
C GLY A 93 -6.02 -0.95 39.89
N PHE A 94 -5.44 -0.39 38.84
CA PHE A 94 -5.92 0.82 38.17
C PHE A 94 -5.94 0.62 36.65
N GLU A 95 -6.88 1.28 35.98
CA GLU A 95 -7.12 1.13 34.56
C GLU A 95 -7.33 2.51 33.93
N MET A 96 -6.68 2.77 32.79
CA MET A 96 -7.05 3.93 31.97
C MET A 96 -8.30 3.58 31.17
N VAL A 97 -9.39 4.25 31.49
CA VAL A 97 -10.71 4.02 30.87
C VAL A 97 -11.08 5.09 29.84
N ALA A 98 -10.28 6.15 29.72
CA ALA A 98 -10.36 7.06 28.60
C ALA A 98 -9.80 6.41 27.34
N ASP A 99 -10.39 6.71 26.19
CA ASP A 99 -9.85 6.30 24.90
C ASP A 99 -8.47 6.94 24.69
N VAL A 100 -7.46 6.09 24.51
CA VAL A 100 -6.07 6.50 24.26
C VAL A 100 -5.74 6.29 22.80
N SER A 101 -5.20 7.32 22.15
CA SER A 101 -4.74 7.28 20.75
C SER A 101 -3.30 7.78 20.64
N ASN A 102 -2.51 7.27 19.68
CA ASN A 102 -1.13 7.71 19.51
C ASN A 102 -0.94 8.70 18.35
N GLY A 103 -1.38 9.95 18.50
CA GLY A 103 -1.24 10.97 17.45
C GLY A 103 -2.10 10.68 16.22
N PRO A 104 -2.07 11.54 15.20
CA PRO A 104 -3.13 11.61 14.20
C PRO A 104 -3.05 10.41 13.24
N ASN A 105 -3.62 9.29 13.68
CA ASN A 105 -4.17 8.20 12.88
C ASN A 105 -4.98 7.17 13.70
N ASP A 106 -5.04 7.29 15.04
CA ASP A 106 -5.66 6.24 15.87
C ASP A 106 -7.13 6.46 16.27
N SER A 107 -7.84 7.45 15.70
CA SER A 107 -9.31 7.54 15.84
C SER A 107 -10.10 6.71 14.82
N LYS A 108 -9.47 5.73 14.18
CA LYS A 108 -10.15 4.56 13.61
C LYS A 108 -10.00 3.37 14.57
N SER A 109 -10.67 3.42 15.73
CA SER A 109 -10.81 2.26 16.62
C SER A 109 -11.87 1.28 16.12
N ALA A 110 -11.52 0.59 15.05
CA ALA A 110 -11.55 -0.86 15.06
C ALA A 110 -10.39 -1.26 14.16
N ASN A 111 -9.30 -1.76 14.73
CA ASN A 111 -8.34 -2.55 13.97
C ASN A 111 -9.04 -3.87 13.62
N SER A 112 -10.07 -3.81 12.77
CA SER A 112 -10.28 -4.91 11.85
C SER A 112 -9.03 -4.87 11.01
N GLU A 113 -8.11 -5.80 11.28
CA GLU A 113 -7.03 -6.10 10.37
C GLU A 113 -7.61 -6.00 8.96
N ILE A 114 -7.08 -5.09 8.12
CA ILE A 114 -7.60 -4.96 6.76
C ILE A 114 -7.38 -6.33 6.15
N THR A 115 -8.47 -7.05 5.91
CA THR A 115 -8.43 -8.36 5.30
C THR A 115 -8.79 -8.21 3.84
N GLN A 116 -8.27 -9.13 3.04
CA GLN A 116 -8.71 -9.30 1.66
C GLN A 116 -9.57 -10.54 1.55
N THR A 117 -10.61 -10.48 0.73
CA THR A 117 -11.38 -11.67 0.33
C THR A 117 -11.07 -11.99 -1.12
N VAL A 118 -10.52 -13.18 -1.37
CA VAL A 118 -10.28 -13.69 -2.74
C VAL A 118 -11.58 -14.28 -3.31
N ARG A 119 -11.90 -13.90 -4.54
CA ARG A 119 -13.03 -14.33 -5.35
C ARG A 119 -12.56 -14.59 -6.78
N TYR A 120 -13.45 -15.10 -7.63
CA TYR A 120 -13.13 -15.40 -9.03
C TYR A 120 -14.13 -14.72 -9.96
N ALA A 121 -13.61 -14.18 -11.05
CA ALA A 121 -14.37 -13.70 -12.20
C ALA A 121 -14.09 -14.61 -13.40
N THR A 122 -15.05 -14.72 -14.30
CA THR A 122 -14.86 -15.46 -15.55
C THR A 122 -14.71 -14.46 -16.68
N SER A 123 -13.54 -14.44 -17.31
CA SER A 123 -13.27 -13.64 -18.51
C SER A 123 -14.13 -14.11 -19.69
N PRO A 124 -14.41 -13.29 -20.72
CA PRO A 124 -15.27 -13.67 -21.84
C PRO A 124 -14.82 -14.93 -22.59
N ASP A 125 -13.51 -15.24 -22.57
CA ASP A 125 -12.92 -16.44 -23.15
C ASP A 125 -12.92 -17.66 -22.19
N GLY A 126 -13.58 -17.54 -21.03
CA GLY A 126 -13.75 -18.61 -20.04
C GLY A 126 -12.64 -18.72 -19.01
N ILE A 127 -11.60 -17.89 -19.08
CA ILE A 127 -10.48 -17.91 -18.14
C ILE A 127 -10.94 -17.46 -16.74
N GLN A 128 -10.59 -18.22 -15.71
CA GLN A 128 -10.85 -17.84 -14.32
C GLN A 128 -9.78 -16.84 -13.83
N ILE A 129 -10.23 -15.66 -13.42
CA ILE A 129 -9.40 -14.58 -12.90
C ILE A 129 -9.67 -14.42 -11.41
N ALA A 130 -8.67 -14.70 -10.58
CA ALA A 130 -8.73 -14.46 -9.15
C ALA A 130 -8.61 -12.95 -8.88
N TYR A 131 -9.51 -12.43 -8.05
CA TYR A 131 -9.49 -11.05 -7.61
C TYR A 131 -9.72 -10.95 -6.11
N ALA A 132 -9.16 -9.90 -5.50
CA ALA A 132 -9.32 -9.58 -4.10
C ALA A 132 -10.01 -8.24 -3.93
N VAL A 133 -10.80 -8.14 -2.86
CA VAL A 133 -11.37 -6.88 -2.38
C VAL A 133 -10.91 -6.63 -0.95
N SER A 134 -10.44 -5.42 -0.68
CA SER A 134 -10.06 -4.95 0.65
C SER A 134 -10.49 -3.50 0.87
N GLY A 135 -10.63 -3.10 2.13
CA GLY A 135 -11.01 -1.74 2.48
C GLY A 135 -12.50 -1.44 2.30
N SER A 136 -12.83 -0.15 2.42
CA SER A 136 -14.20 0.36 2.34
C SER A 136 -14.22 1.77 1.77
N GLY A 137 -15.33 2.17 1.14
CA GLY A 137 -15.52 3.54 0.62
C GLY A 137 -15.72 3.54 -0.90
N ALA A 138 -15.25 4.61 -1.55
CA ALA A 138 -15.30 4.71 -3.01
C ALA A 138 -14.46 3.59 -3.66
N PRO A 139 -14.84 3.08 -4.84
CA PRO A 139 -14.09 2.01 -5.49
C PRO A 139 -12.75 2.52 -6.03
N LEU A 140 -11.75 1.64 -6.05
CA LEU A 140 -10.49 1.83 -6.76
C LEU A 140 -10.06 0.50 -7.38
N MET A 141 -9.89 0.47 -8.70
CA MET A 141 -9.32 -0.68 -9.39
C MET A 141 -7.80 -0.53 -9.48
N ARG A 142 -7.04 -1.47 -8.94
CA ARG A 142 -5.60 -1.61 -9.23
C ARG A 142 -5.42 -2.63 -10.36
N ALA A 143 -5.00 -2.15 -11.52
CA ALA A 143 -4.77 -3.01 -12.68
C ALA A 143 -3.64 -4.02 -12.42
N GLY A 144 -3.79 -5.23 -12.95
CA GLY A 144 -2.75 -6.25 -12.89
C GLY A 144 -1.51 -5.81 -13.69
N HIS A 145 -0.34 -6.21 -13.23
CA HIS A 145 0.95 -5.88 -13.83
C HIS A 145 1.83 -7.13 -13.97
N PHE A 146 3.09 -6.94 -14.40
CA PHE A 146 4.02 -8.04 -14.60
C PHE A 146 4.18 -8.84 -13.31
N LEU A 147 3.62 -10.04 -13.34
CA LEU A 147 3.53 -11.03 -12.28
C LEU A 147 2.91 -10.51 -10.99
N THR A 148 1.60 -10.68 -10.88
CA THR A 148 0.79 -10.45 -9.69
C THR A 148 0.56 -11.74 -8.92
N HIS A 149 0.50 -11.64 -7.59
CA HIS A 149 0.00 -12.73 -6.74
C HIS A 149 -0.71 -12.17 -5.51
N LEU A 150 -2.02 -12.39 -5.41
CA LEU A 150 -2.88 -11.76 -4.40
C LEU A 150 -2.37 -11.97 -2.97
N GLU A 151 -2.05 -13.20 -2.58
CA GLU A 151 -1.57 -13.48 -1.22
C GLU A 151 -0.13 -13.01 -0.96
N LYS A 152 0.79 -13.22 -1.91
CA LYS A 152 2.20 -12.85 -1.76
C LYS A 152 2.41 -11.34 -1.75
N ASP A 153 1.71 -10.61 -2.62
CA ASP A 153 1.74 -9.15 -2.64
C ASP A 153 1.24 -8.56 -1.32
N TRP A 154 0.26 -9.21 -0.66
CA TRP A 154 -0.27 -8.77 0.63
C TRP A 154 0.72 -8.93 1.78
N GLN A 155 1.67 -9.86 1.65
CA GLN A 155 2.71 -10.12 2.66
C GLN A 155 4.02 -9.40 2.34
N SER A 156 4.18 -8.90 1.11
CA SER A 156 5.42 -8.29 0.65
C SER A 156 5.66 -6.91 1.29
N PRO A 157 6.84 -6.64 1.89
CA PRO A 157 7.20 -5.30 2.34
C PRO A 157 7.26 -4.26 1.22
N VAL A 158 7.31 -4.68 -0.05
CA VAL A 158 7.30 -3.79 -1.22
C VAL A 158 5.88 -3.37 -1.60
N TYR A 159 4.97 -4.34 -1.74
CA TYR A 159 3.61 -4.05 -2.22
C TYR A 159 2.62 -3.72 -1.11
N ARG A 160 2.73 -4.38 0.05
CA ARG A 160 1.79 -4.22 1.18
C ARG A 160 1.56 -2.76 1.57
N PRO A 161 2.57 -1.88 1.67
CA PRO A 161 2.34 -0.48 2.00
C PRO A 161 1.33 0.24 1.09
N ALA A 162 1.40 0.02 -0.22
CA ALA A 162 0.51 0.69 -1.16
C ALA A 162 -0.90 0.12 -1.03
N LEU A 163 -1.00 -1.20 -0.88
CA LEU A 163 -2.26 -1.91 -0.71
C LEU A 163 -2.99 -1.47 0.57
N GLU A 164 -2.26 -1.30 1.67
CA GLU A 164 -2.79 -0.77 2.93
C GLU A 164 -3.27 0.67 2.74
N THR A 165 -2.42 1.58 2.22
CA THR A 165 -2.82 2.98 2.01
C THR A 165 -4.06 3.11 1.13
N PHE A 166 -4.17 2.32 0.06
CA PHE A 166 -5.37 2.33 -0.78
C PHE A 166 -6.58 1.75 -0.04
N SER A 167 -6.43 0.63 0.67
CA SER A 167 -7.53 -0.03 1.39
C SER A 167 -8.06 0.79 2.57
N GLU A 168 -7.23 1.64 3.16
CA GLU A 168 -7.64 2.56 4.23
C GLU A 168 -8.60 3.66 3.76
N ASN A 169 -8.59 3.96 2.45
CA ASN A 169 -9.28 5.10 1.84
C ASN A 169 -10.32 4.69 0.78
N TYR A 170 -10.19 3.49 0.21
CA TYR A 170 -11.01 3.00 -0.88
C TYR A 170 -11.43 1.55 -0.66
N THR A 171 -12.52 1.15 -1.31
CA THR A 171 -12.75 -0.26 -1.63
C THR A 171 -11.83 -0.64 -2.79
N LEU A 172 -10.67 -1.18 -2.43
CA LEU A 172 -9.63 -1.59 -3.37
C LEU A 172 -10.01 -2.93 -4.00
N VAL A 173 -10.11 -2.95 -5.32
CA VAL A 173 -10.24 -4.17 -6.13
C VAL A 173 -8.93 -4.37 -6.88
N ARG A 174 -8.39 -5.59 -6.81
CA ARG A 174 -7.15 -5.98 -7.50
C ARG A 174 -7.26 -7.43 -7.94
N TYR A 175 -6.48 -7.84 -8.93
CA TYR A 175 -6.57 -9.19 -9.48
C TYR A 175 -5.22 -9.73 -9.89
N ASP A 176 -5.11 -11.05 -9.91
CA ASP A 176 -3.99 -11.73 -10.53
C ASP A 176 -4.23 -11.83 -12.04
N GLN A 177 -3.28 -11.38 -12.86
CA GLN A 177 -3.37 -11.50 -14.30
C GLN A 177 -3.54 -12.97 -14.72
N ARG A 178 -4.20 -13.20 -15.86
CA ARG A 178 -4.24 -14.51 -16.51
C ARG A 178 -2.84 -15.13 -16.62
N GLY A 179 -2.72 -16.40 -16.28
CA GLY A 179 -1.43 -17.10 -16.22
C GLY A 179 -0.60 -16.86 -14.96
N THR A 180 -1.08 -16.06 -14.00
CA THR A 180 -0.31 -15.69 -12.79
C THR A 180 -1.09 -15.89 -11.50
N GLY A 181 -0.36 -16.06 -10.40
CA GLY A 181 -0.88 -16.11 -9.03
C GLY A 181 -1.97 -17.15 -8.85
N LEU A 182 -3.11 -16.72 -8.31
CA LEU A 182 -4.27 -17.56 -8.06
C LEU A 182 -5.23 -17.67 -9.26
N SER A 183 -4.97 -16.92 -10.34
CA SER A 183 -5.74 -17.05 -11.59
C SER A 183 -5.39 -18.34 -12.33
N GLN A 184 -6.20 -18.72 -13.32
CA GLN A 184 -5.90 -19.87 -14.15
C GLN A 184 -4.52 -19.73 -14.80
N THR A 185 -3.65 -20.71 -14.55
CA THR A 185 -2.23 -20.65 -14.90
C THR A 185 -1.95 -21.05 -16.34
N ARG A 186 -2.78 -21.91 -16.94
CA ARG A 186 -2.65 -22.32 -18.35
C ARG A 186 -3.56 -21.46 -19.22
N VAL A 187 -2.93 -20.60 -20.01
CA VAL A 187 -3.61 -19.72 -20.97
C VAL A 187 -2.88 -19.71 -22.30
N ASP A 188 -3.66 -19.68 -23.37
CA ASP A 188 -3.16 -19.67 -24.74
C ASP A 188 -2.96 -18.23 -25.23
N GLU A 189 -3.95 -17.36 -25.00
CA GLU A 189 -3.98 -15.98 -25.47
C GLU A 189 -3.45 -14.98 -24.42
N LEU A 190 -2.44 -14.21 -24.82
CA LEU A 190 -1.82 -13.12 -24.05
C LEU A 190 -1.72 -11.88 -24.95
N SER A 191 -2.81 -11.14 -25.08
CA SER A 191 -2.93 -9.91 -25.87
C SER A 191 -3.49 -8.77 -25.03
N ILE A 192 -3.35 -7.53 -25.52
CA ILE A 192 -3.83 -6.35 -24.81
C ILE A 192 -5.35 -6.42 -24.61
N GLU A 193 -6.09 -6.93 -25.59
CA GLU A 193 -7.52 -7.16 -25.56
C GLU A 193 -7.89 -8.20 -24.51
N ALA A 194 -7.16 -9.31 -24.44
CA ALA A 194 -7.38 -10.36 -23.45
C ALA A 194 -7.20 -9.84 -22.02
N TYR A 195 -6.14 -9.07 -21.76
CA TYR A 195 -5.94 -8.43 -20.45
C TYR A 195 -6.99 -7.35 -20.14
N SER A 196 -7.42 -6.59 -21.15
CA SER A 196 -8.48 -5.59 -21.00
C SER A 196 -9.83 -6.23 -20.66
N ASN A 197 -10.13 -7.37 -21.27
CA ASN A 197 -11.32 -8.17 -20.98
C ASN A 197 -11.30 -8.79 -19.58
N ASP A 198 -10.12 -9.19 -19.08
CA ASP A 198 -9.98 -9.64 -17.69
C ASP A 198 -10.31 -8.52 -16.70
N LEU A 199 -9.80 -7.32 -16.95
CA LEU A 199 -10.11 -6.14 -16.14
C LEU A 199 -11.62 -5.86 -16.12
N LEU A 200 -12.26 -5.91 -17.29
CA LEU A 200 -13.72 -5.77 -17.42
C LEU A 200 -14.46 -6.81 -16.58
N ALA A 201 -14.10 -8.09 -16.73
CA ALA A 201 -14.75 -9.19 -16.03
C ALA A 201 -14.62 -9.07 -14.50
N VAL A 202 -13.44 -8.65 -14.01
CA VAL A 202 -13.22 -8.40 -12.58
C VAL A 202 -14.04 -7.20 -12.11
N ALA A 203 -14.08 -6.11 -12.88
CA ALA A 203 -14.87 -4.94 -12.54
C ALA A 203 -16.37 -5.28 -12.44
N ASP A 204 -16.91 -6.03 -13.41
CA ASP A 204 -18.30 -6.47 -13.42
C ASP A 204 -18.59 -7.40 -12.24
N ALA A 205 -17.72 -8.39 -11.98
CA ALA A 205 -17.87 -9.33 -10.85
C ALA A 205 -17.77 -8.64 -9.48
N ALA A 206 -17.00 -7.56 -9.38
CA ALA A 206 -16.90 -6.73 -8.18
C ALA A 206 -18.00 -5.67 -8.07
N GLY A 207 -18.90 -5.55 -9.07
CA GLY A 207 -20.00 -4.60 -9.08
C GLY A 207 -19.58 -3.15 -9.33
N LEU A 208 -18.47 -2.93 -10.04
CA LEU A 208 -17.95 -1.60 -10.34
C LEU A 208 -18.54 -1.08 -11.67
N ASP A 209 -19.47 -0.12 -11.61
CA ASP A 209 -20.03 0.50 -12.82
C ASP A 209 -19.06 1.52 -13.42
N ARG A 210 -18.82 2.66 -12.74
CA ARG A 210 -17.82 3.66 -13.15
C ARG A 210 -16.80 3.89 -12.04
N PHE A 211 -15.52 3.68 -12.32
CA PHE A 211 -14.48 3.59 -11.29
C PHE A 211 -13.12 4.17 -11.73
N PRO A 212 -12.29 4.62 -10.77
CA PRO A 212 -10.93 5.03 -11.07
C PRO A 212 -10.01 3.81 -11.19
N ILE A 213 -8.98 3.94 -12.03
CA ILE A 213 -7.96 2.90 -12.23
C ILE A 213 -6.59 3.45 -11.81
N PHE A 214 -5.90 2.72 -10.95
CA PHE A 214 -4.47 2.88 -10.67
C PHE A 214 -3.69 1.77 -11.37
N ALA A 215 -2.73 2.14 -12.21
CA ALA A 215 -2.00 1.21 -13.05
C ALA A 215 -0.50 1.48 -12.98
N THR A 216 0.29 0.41 -12.86
CA THR A 216 1.76 0.46 -12.82
C THR A 216 2.37 -0.37 -13.93
N SER A 217 3.46 0.11 -14.54
CA SER A 217 4.26 -0.66 -15.48
C SER A 217 3.40 -1.22 -16.64
N GLN A 218 3.41 -2.54 -16.87
CA GLN A 218 2.54 -3.25 -17.82
C GLN A 218 1.04 -2.91 -17.68
N GLY A 219 0.56 -2.64 -16.47
CA GLY A 219 -0.85 -2.31 -16.25
C GLY A 219 -1.27 -1.02 -16.98
N VAL A 220 -0.31 -0.14 -17.29
CA VAL A 220 -0.58 1.14 -17.96
C VAL A 220 -1.12 0.97 -19.37
N PRO A 221 -0.45 0.30 -20.33
CA PRO A 221 -1.02 0.11 -21.66
C PRO A 221 -2.36 -0.63 -21.60
N ILE A 222 -2.52 -1.61 -20.70
CA ILE A 222 -3.79 -2.34 -20.52
C ILE A 222 -4.92 -1.37 -20.11
N SER A 223 -4.62 -0.48 -19.16
CA SER A 223 -5.61 0.48 -18.65
C SER A 223 -5.91 1.60 -19.63
N VAL A 224 -4.94 2.01 -20.45
CA VAL A 224 -5.14 2.94 -21.57
C VAL A 224 -6.05 2.32 -22.62
N HIS A 225 -5.77 1.09 -23.05
CA HIS A 225 -6.62 0.36 -23.99
C HIS A 225 -8.05 0.21 -23.43
N PHE A 226 -8.17 -0.18 -22.16
CA PHE A 226 -9.45 -0.30 -21.48
C PHE A 226 -10.21 1.03 -21.44
N ALA A 227 -9.56 2.13 -21.06
CA ALA A 227 -10.18 3.45 -20.97
C ALA A 227 -10.59 4.02 -22.33
N ALA A 228 -9.88 3.69 -23.40
CA ALA A 228 -10.26 4.05 -24.77
C ALA A 228 -11.46 3.23 -25.28
N SER A 229 -11.52 1.94 -24.91
CA SER A 229 -12.57 1.01 -25.35
C SER A 229 -13.87 1.13 -24.53
N HIS A 230 -13.76 1.55 -23.27
CA HIS A 230 -14.86 1.66 -22.31
C HIS A 230 -14.81 3.01 -21.57
N PRO A 231 -14.87 4.15 -22.28
CA PRO A 231 -14.71 5.48 -21.67
C PRO A 231 -15.76 5.79 -20.60
N GLU A 232 -16.95 5.21 -20.70
CA GLU A 232 -18.04 5.34 -19.72
C GLU A 232 -17.71 4.67 -18.37
N ARG A 233 -16.85 3.65 -18.37
CA ARG A 233 -16.49 2.87 -17.17
C ARG A 233 -15.38 3.51 -16.35
N VAL A 234 -14.60 4.42 -16.93
CA VAL A 234 -13.42 4.99 -16.26
C VAL A 234 -13.70 6.40 -15.74
N SER A 235 -13.62 6.59 -14.42
CA SER A 235 -13.79 7.90 -13.81
C SER A 235 -12.52 8.73 -13.82
N ARG A 236 -11.38 8.10 -13.57
CA ARG A 236 -10.03 8.68 -13.53
C ARG A 236 -8.99 7.60 -13.83
N LEU A 237 -7.83 8.03 -14.30
CA LEU A 237 -6.72 7.13 -14.62
C LEU A 237 -5.43 7.65 -13.98
N VAL A 238 -4.77 6.82 -13.17
CA VAL A 238 -3.44 7.10 -12.61
C VAL A 238 -2.47 6.08 -13.21
N LEU A 239 -1.49 6.57 -13.98
CA LEU A 239 -0.54 5.78 -14.75
C LEU A 239 0.87 6.01 -14.20
N CYS A 240 1.50 4.94 -13.72
CA CYS A 240 2.75 5.02 -12.98
C CYS A 240 3.85 4.16 -13.63
N GLY A 241 4.95 4.79 -14.06
CA GLY A 241 6.10 4.09 -14.65
C GLY A 241 5.74 3.26 -15.89
N GLY A 242 4.69 3.63 -16.61
CA GLY A 242 4.17 2.88 -17.74
C GLY A 242 4.78 3.23 -19.08
N PHE A 243 4.19 2.68 -20.13
CA PHE A 243 4.57 3.01 -21.50
C PHE A 243 3.38 2.95 -22.45
N ALA A 244 3.47 3.63 -23.59
CA ALA A 244 2.49 3.55 -24.66
C ALA A 244 2.87 2.48 -25.70
N GLN A 245 4.17 2.36 -25.99
CA GLN A 245 4.70 1.42 -26.98
C GLN A 245 5.72 0.51 -26.31
N GLY A 246 5.63 -0.80 -26.52
CA GLY A 246 6.48 -1.85 -25.98
C GLY A 246 7.89 -1.78 -26.56
N ARG A 247 8.85 -2.49 -25.93
CA ARG A 247 10.27 -2.34 -26.29
C ARG A 247 10.55 -2.76 -27.74
N LEU A 248 9.93 -3.84 -28.20
CA LEU A 248 10.06 -4.33 -29.57
C LEU A 248 9.34 -3.45 -30.60
N VAL A 249 8.52 -2.49 -30.15
CA VAL A 249 7.82 -1.54 -31.01
C VAL A 249 8.59 -0.23 -31.14
N ARG A 250 9.16 0.25 -30.03
CA ARG A 250 9.76 1.59 -29.93
C ARG A 250 11.28 1.65 -30.12
N ASP A 251 11.98 0.53 -30.02
CA ASP A 251 13.45 0.48 -30.02
C ASP A 251 13.96 -0.34 -31.20
N ASP A 252 14.38 0.35 -32.27
CA ASP A 252 14.93 -0.27 -33.48
C ASP A 252 16.22 -1.07 -33.23
N ASN A 253 16.90 -0.83 -32.10
CA ASN A 253 18.13 -1.54 -31.73
C ASN A 253 17.88 -2.74 -30.82
N TYR A 254 16.63 -3.01 -30.43
CA TYR A 254 16.28 -4.16 -29.60
C TYR A 254 15.47 -5.17 -30.41
N SER A 255 16.12 -6.28 -30.74
CA SER A 255 15.54 -7.34 -31.56
C SER A 255 14.77 -8.37 -30.74
N ARG A 256 13.90 -9.12 -31.42
CA ARG A 256 13.21 -10.28 -30.83
C ARG A 256 14.20 -11.32 -30.32
N ASP A 257 15.32 -11.53 -31.02
CA ASP A 257 16.34 -12.49 -30.64
C ASP A 257 17.03 -12.10 -29.31
N GLU A 258 17.30 -10.81 -29.10
CA GLU A 258 17.85 -10.30 -27.83
C GLU A 258 16.85 -10.46 -26.68
N ALA A 259 15.56 -10.21 -26.94
CA ALA A 259 14.51 -10.43 -25.96
C ALA A 259 14.41 -11.91 -25.57
N GLU A 260 14.44 -12.82 -26.55
CA GLU A 260 14.40 -14.27 -26.33
C GLU A 260 15.66 -14.79 -25.61
N ALA A 261 16.83 -14.23 -25.91
CA ALA A 261 18.07 -14.54 -25.21
C ALA A 261 18.02 -14.14 -23.73
N LEU A 262 17.55 -12.92 -23.43
CA LEU A 262 17.35 -12.47 -22.05
C LEU A 262 16.35 -13.38 -21.32
N MET A 263 15.26 -13.79 -22.00
CA MET A 263 14.26 -14.67 -21.40
C MET A 263 14.79 -16.09 -21.16
N THR A 264 15.72 -16.58 -21.98
CA THR A 264 16.41 -17.85 -21.71
C THR A 264 17.20 -17.77 -20.39
N LEU A 265 17.90 -16.66 -20.14
CA LEU A 265 18.61 -16.44 -18.87
C LEU A 265 17.66 -16.32 -17.68
N VAL A 266 16.54 -15.58 -17.84
CA VAL A 266 15.48 -15.50 -16.83
C VAL A 266 14.99 -16.91 -16.48
N LYS A 267 14.67 -17.74 -17.48
CA LYS A 267 14.17 -19.11 -17.24
C LYS A 267 15.16 -19.97 -16.48
N MET A 268 16.45 -19.87 -16.78
CA MET A 268 17.50 -20.62 -16.07
C MET A 268 17.66 -20.17 -14.62
N GLY A 269 17.49 -18.87 -14.35
CA GLY A 269 17.59 -18.30 -13.02
C GLY A 269 16.31 -18.40 -12.17
N TRP A 270 15.16 -18.65 -12.78
CA TRP A 270 13.86 -18.63 -12.12
C TRP A 270 13.70 -19.78 -11.13
N GLY A 271 13.06 -19.52 -9.99
CA GLY A 271 12.85 -20.54 -8.95
C GLY A 271 14.10 -20.96 -8.20
N GLN A 272 15.24 -20.28 -8.41
CA GLN A 272 16.49 -20.52 -7.73
C GLN A 272 16.77 -19.38 -6.72
N PRO A 273 16.65 -19.62 -5.40
CA PRO A 273 16.75 -18.57 -4.38
C PRO A 273 18.05 -17.75 -4.41
N ASP A 274 19.16 -18.37 -4.82
CA ASP A 274 20.49 -17.74 -4.90
C ASP A 274 20.89 -17.31 -6.32
N SER A 275 19.93 -17.23 -7.24
CA SER A 275 20.21 -16.85 -8.63
C SER A 275 20.76 -15.44 -8.73
N ALA A 276 22.07 -15.35 -9.03
CA ALA A 276 22.74 -14.08 -9.29
C ALA A 276 22.07 -13.32 -10.45
N PHE A 277 21.54 -14.04 -11.44
CA PHE A 277 20.81 -13.44 -12.55
C PHE A 277 19.47 -12.84 -12.09
N MET A 278 18.69 -13.54 -11.26
CA MET A 278 17.44 -12.98 -10.73
C MET A 278 17.70 -11.78 -9.82
N SER A 279 18.77 -11.83 -9.02
CA SER A 279 19.19 -10.68 -8.19
C SER A 279 19.55 -9.46 -9.05
N ALA A 280 20.29 -9.66 -10.14
CA ALA A 280 20.58 -8.60 -11.11
C ALA A 280 19.30 -8.10 -11.80
N PHE A 281 18.42 -9.02 -12.23
CA PHE A 281 17.16 -8.70 -12.86
C PHE A 281 16.26 -7.85 -11.95
N ILE A 282 16.07 -8.23 -10.69
CA ILE A 282 15.32 -7.42 -9.71
C ILE A 282 16.01 -6.07 -9.45
N SER A 283 17.34 -6.04 -9.41
CA SER A 283 18.08 -4.78 -9.22
C SER A 283 17.91 -3.81 -10.40
N MET A 284 17.53 -4.29 -11.59
CA MET A 284 17.13 -3.38 -12.69
C MET A 284 15.81 -2.68 -12.37
N PHE A 285 14.87 -3.36 -11.71
CA PHE A 285 13.57 -2.79 -11.34
C PHE A 285 13.70 -1.85 -10.14
N CYS A 286 14.46 -2.25 -9.12
CA CYS A 286 14.59 -1.47 -7.88
C CYS A 286 16.04 -1.46 -7.40
N PRO A 287 16.90 -0.61 -7.98
CA PRO A 287 18.30 -0.50 -7.58
C PRO A 287 18.47 -0.27 -6.08
N ASP A 288 17.63 0.60 -5.51
CA ASP A 288 17.73 1.09 -4.13
C ASP A 288 17.03 0.17 -3.11
N ALA A 289 16.39 -0.91 -3.56
CA ALA A 289 15.74 -1.86 -2.66
C ALA A 289 16.76 -2.53 -1.72
N SER A 290 16.38 -2.65 -0.45
CA SER A 290 17.08 -3.43 0.55
C SER A 290 17.16 -4.90 0.17
N ARG A 291 18.02 -5.65 0.86
CA ARG A 291 18.16 -7.10 0.65
C ARG A 291 16.84 -7.85 0.91
N GLU A 292 16.07 -7.41 1.92
CA GLU A 292 14.79 -7.99 2.29
C GLU A 292 13.72 -7.74 1.21
N GLU A 293 13.61 -6.49 0.74
CA GLU A 293 12.68 -6.13 -0.34
C GLU A 293 13.00 -6.90 -1.64
N LYS A 294 14.28 -7.01 -2.00
CA LYS A 294 14.71 -7.79 -3.18
C LYS A 294 14.35 -9.28 -3.02
N ALA A 295 14.58 -9.87 -1.84
CA ALA A 295 14.22 -11.25 -1.57
C ALA A 295 12.70 -11.48 -1.67
N SER A 296 11.88 -10.56 -1.14
CA SER A 296 10.43 -10.63 -1.25
C SER A 296 9.93 -10.53 -2.69
N LEU A 297 10.56 -9.69 -3.52
CA LEU A 297 10.22 -9.59 -4.94
C LEU A 297 10.54 -10.88 -5.69
N VAL A 298 11.68 -11.51 -5.41
CA VAL A 298 12.03 -12.82 -5.98
C VAL A 298 11.01 -13.88 -5.55
N GLU A 299 10.68 -13.96 -4.25
CA GLU A 299 9.69 -14.92 -3.75
C GLU A 299 8.34 -14.74 -4.44
N SER A 300 7.88 -13.48 -4.55
CA SER A 300 6.60 -13.16 -5.18
C SER A 300 6.61 -13.59 -6.65
N GLN A 301 7.64 -13.24 -7.41
CA GLN A 301 7.75 -13.63 -8.82
C GLN A 301 7.74 -15.15 -9.03
N VAL A 302 8.52 -15.88 -8.22
CA VAL A 302 8.58 -17.35 -8.30
C VAL A 302 7.24 -18.00 -7.95
N ALA A 303 6.52 -17.45 -6.97
CA ALA A 303 5.19 -17.92 -6.61
C ALA A 303 4.15 -17.56 -7.68
N SER A 304 4.29 -16.42 -8.36
CA SER A 304 3.32 -15.92 -9.33
C SER A 304 3.25 -16.75 -10.61
N ALA A 305 4.36 -17.26 -11.14
CA ALA A 305 4.34 -17.89 -12.46
C ALA A 305 5.45 -18.91 -12.67
N THR A 306 5.20 -19.87 -13.57
CA THR A 306 6.27 -20.73 -14.10
C THR A 306 7.26 -19.91 -14.93
N PRO A 307 8.51 -20.37 -15.09
CA PRO A 307 9.50 -19.67 -15.91
C PRO A 307 9.04 -19.46 -17.36
N GLU A 308 8.33 -20.44 -17.94
CA GLU A 308 7.80 -20.38 -19.29
C GLU A 308 6.73 -19.30 -19.42
N MET A 309 5.83 -19.21 -18.43
CA MET A 309 4.78 -18.20 -18.44
C MET A 309 5.35 -16.80 -18.21
N ALA A 310 6.28 -16.63 -17.25
CA ALA A 310 6.95 -15.36 -17.01
C ALA A 310 7.64 -14.82 -18.28
N ALA A 311 8.33 -15.69 -19.01
CA ALA A 311 8.94 -15.33 -20.29
C ALA A 311 7.92 -15.00 -21.38
N ARG A 312 6.84 -15.79 -21.51
CA ARG A 312 5.75 -15.52 -22.48
C ARG A 312 5.12 -14.15 -22.21
N VAL A 313 4.75 -13.87 -20.97
CA VAL A 313 4.20 -12.59 -20.55
C VAL A 313 5.18 -11.45 -20.88
N ARG A 314 6.48 -11.59 -20.56
CA ARG A 314 7.46 -10.54 -20.85
C ARG A 314 7.60 -10.24 -22.35
N LEU A 315 7.67 -11.28 -23.18
CA LEU A 315 7.73 -11.11 -24.64
C LEU A 315 6.45 -10.48 -25.18
N THR A 316 5.28 -10.81 -24.63
CA THR A 316 4.02 -10.17 -24.95
C THR A 316 4.04 -8.67 -24.61
N ILE A 317 4.47 -8.30 -23.40
CA ILE A 317 4.56 -6.90 -22.94
C ILE A 317 5.41 -6.05 -23.89
N ASP A 318 6.51 -6.62 -24.39
CA ASP A 318 7.41 -5.90 -25.30
C ASP A 318 6.78 -5.57 -26.66
N GLN A 319 5.66 -6.23 -27.01
CA GLN A 319 4.95 -6.04 -28.28
C GLN A 319 3.70 -5.14 -28.16
N PHE A 320 3.29 -4.73 -26.95
CA PHE A 320 2.11 -3.88 -26.80
C PHE A 320 2.30 -2.52 -27.49
N ASP A 321 1.27 -2.05 -28.18
CA ASP A 321 1.20 -0.67 -28.69
C ASP A 321 -0.22 -0.14 -28.47
N VAL A 322 -0.33 0.96 -27.72
CA VAL A 322 -1.58 1.67 -27.46
C VAL A 322 -1.48 3.15 -27.84
N ALA A 323 -0.51 3.53 -28.68
CA ALA A 323 -0.31 4.92 -29.09
C ALA A 323 -1.55 5.52 -29.76
N ASP A 324 -2.29 4.71 -30.53
CA ASP A 324 -3.52 5.12 -31.20
C ASP A 324 -4.70 5.28 -30.24
N CYS A 325 -4.67 4.62 -29.09
CA CYS A 325 -5.69 4.74 -28.05
C CYS A 325 -5.59 6.07 -27.27
N LEU A 326 -4.40 6.70 -27.20
CA LEU A 326 -4.13 7.82 -26.30
C LEU A 326 -5.09 9.00 -26.50
N SER A 327 -5.35 9.36 -27.77
CA SER A 327 -6.23 10.47 -28.11
C SER A 327 -7.72 10.20 -27.85
N ILE A 328 -8.10 8.93 -27.63
CA ILE A 328 -9.47 8.48 -27.41
C ILE A 328 -9.81 8.49 -25.91
N VAL A 329 -8.82 8.40 -25.03
CA VAL A 329 -9.02 8.40 -23.57
C VAL A 329 -9.72 9.69 -23.13
N GLN A 330 -10.90 9.55 -22.52
CA GLN A 330 -11.71 10.67 -22.04
C GLN A 330 -11.54 10.95 -20.54
N ALA A 331 -11.07 9.95 -19.78
CA ALA A 331 -10.91 10.07 -18.35
C ALA A 331 -9.78 11.06 -18.00
N PRO A 332 -9.98 11.96 -17.01
CA PRO A 332 -8.89 12.73 -16.45
C PRO A 332 -7.75 11.79 -16.04
N THR A 333 -6.55 12.11 -16.49
CA THR A 333 -5.38 11.23 -16.33
C THR A 333 -4.24 11.92 -15.60
N LEU A 334 -3.65 11.23 -14.64
CA LEU A 334 -2.37 11.58 -14.01
C LEU A 334 -1.32 10.57 -14.47
N VAL A 335 -0.23 11.06 -15.05
CA VAL A 335 0.94 10.25 -15.44
C VAL A 335 2.08 10.60 -14.49
N ILE A 336 2.60 9.59 -13.80
CA ILE A 336 3.74 9.68 -12.88
C ILE A 336 4.88 8.84 -13.44
N HIS A 337 6.07 9.41 -13.57
CA HIS A 337 7.25 8.69 -14.09
C HIS A 337 8.49 8.99 -13.27
N ALA A 338 9.30 7.97 -13.00
CA ALA A 338 10.57 8.13 -12.30
C ALA A 338 11.66 8.61 -13.27
N SER A 339 12.46 9.59 -12.87
CA SER A 339 13.51 10.17 -13.73
C SER A 339 14.66 9.20 -14.07
N GLY A 340 14.91 8.21 -13.22
CA GLY A 340 15.95 7.20 -13.40
C GLY A 340 15.41 5.81 -13.77
N ASP A 341 14.15 5.70 -14.24
CA ASP A 341 13.56 4.40 -14.61
C ASP A 341 14.35 3.73 -15.75
N ALA A 342 15.02 2.62 -15.43
CA ALA A 342 15.84 1.85 -16.36
C ALA A 342 15.02 0.87 -17.22
N LEU A 343 13.76 0.59 -16.87
CA LEU A 343 12.90 -0.35 -17.60
C LEU A 343 12.14 0.34 -18.72
N HIS A 344 11.55 1.49 -18.40
CA HIS A 344 10.75 2.29 -19.32
C HIS A 344 11.25 3.74 -19.33
N PRO A 345 11.77 4.21 -20.49
CA PRO A 345 12.34 5.55 -20.57
C PRO A 345 11.27 6.63 -20.36
N ILE A 346 11.68 7.77 -19.80
CA ILE A 346 10.80 8.92 -19.53
C ILE A 346 10.03 9.37 -20.78
N SER A 347 10.60 9.21 -21.97
CA SER A 347 9.96 9.56 -23.24
C SER A 347 8.60 8.87 -23.43
N GLN A 348 8.40 7.68 -22.83
CA GLN A 348 7.12 6.99 -22.85
C GLN A 348 6.09 7.63 -21.90
N GLY A 349 6.50 8.05 -20.71
CA GLY A 349 5.66 8.85 -19.81
C GLY A 349 5.25 10.19 -20.44
N GLN A 350 6.18 10.85 -21.12
CA GLN A 350 5.91 12.09 -21.87
C GLN A 350 4.97 11.86 -23.06
N LEU A 351 5.12 10.74 -23.77
CA LEU A 351 4.21 10.37 -24.86
C LEU A 351 2.78 10.16 -24.36
N LEU A 352 2.62 9.43 -23.24
CA LEU A 352 1.31 9.25 -22.59
C LEU A 352 0.68 10.61 -22.24
N ALA A 353 1.42 11.46 -21.51
CA ALA A 353 0.90 12.74 -21.05
C ALA A 353 0.63 13.76 -22.17
N SER A 354 1.42 13.73 -23.25
CA SER A 354 1.26 14.68 -24.37
C SER A 354 0.12 14.32 -25.31
N ARG A 355 -0.29 13.04 -25.38
CA ARG A 355 -1.33 12.57 -26.31
C ARG A 355 -2.66 12.24 -25.65
N ILE A 356 -2.68 12.00 -24.33
CA ILE A 356 -3.94 11.88 -23.59
C ILE A 356 -4.49 13.28 -23.31
N PRO A 357 -5.74 13.59 -23.72
CA PRO A 357 -6.34 14.89 -23.49
C PRO A 357 -6.35 15.29 -22.01
N ASN A 358 -5.86 16.49 -21.71
CA ASN A 358 -5.83 17.08 -20.36
C ASN A 358 -5.08 16.23 -19.31
N ALA A 359 -4.11 15.40 -19.72
CA ALA A 359 -3.31 14.65 -18.76
C ALA A 359 -2.36 15.54 -17.96
N GLU A 360 -2.23 15.27 -16.67
CA GLU A 360 -1.21 15.84 -15.79
C GLU A 360 0.05 14.96 -15.84
N PHE A 361 1.24 15.56 -15.96
CA PHE A 361 2.51 14.83 -15.89
C PHE A 361 3.30 15.20 -14.63
N ARG A 362 3.76 14.19 -13.91
CA ARG A 362 4.61 14.32 -12.72
C ARG A 362 5.88 13.50 -12.92
N LEU A 363 7.00 14.19 -12.94
CA LEU A 363 8.31 13.56 -12.92
C LEU A 363 8.78 13.49 -11.47
N VAL A 364 9.11 12.29 -11.00
CA VAL A 364 9.57 12.04 -9.63
C VAL A 364 11.04 11.65 -9.67
N GLU A 365 11.83 12.21 -8.75
CA GLU A 365 13.24 11.83 -8.62
C GLU A 365 13.38 10.45 -7.97
N SER A 366 13.67 9.43 -8.77
CA SER A 366 13.89 8.06 -8.31
C SER A 366 14.56 7.23 -9.40
N ASN A 367 15.35 6.23 -9.00
CA ASN A 367 15.89 5.21 -9.91
C ASN A 367 15.04 3.94 -9.94
N ASN A 368 14.01 3.85 -9.09
CA ASN A 368 13.21 2.65 -8.94
C ASN A 368 11.99 2.69 -9.85
N HIS A 369 11.80 1.60 -10.59
CA HIS A 369 10.62 1.34 -11.40
C HIS A 369 9.42 0.90 -10.55
N ILE A 370 9.65 0.12 -9.48
CA ILE A 370 8.64 -0.16 -8.44
C ILE A 370 8.86 0.79 -7.27
N PHE A 371 7.81 1.45 -6.83
CA PHE A 371 7.91 2.46 -5.77
C PHE A 371 8.07 1.81 -4.40
N LEU A 372 9.09 2.24 -3.67
CA LEU A 372 9.46 1.69 -2.37
C LEU A 372 9.12 2.66 -1.26
N LYS A 373 8.37 2.22 -0.24
CA LYS A 373 8.05 3.02 0.96
C LYS A 373 9.29 3.57 1.66
N SER A 374 10.41 2.85 1.55
CA SER A 374 11.70 3.20 2.12
C SER A 374 12.39 4.40 1.43
N THR A 375 11.85 4.91 0.32
CA THR A 375 12.48 5.98 -0.47
C THR A 375 11.67 7.30 -0.41
N PRO A 376 12.32 8.48 -0.52
CA PRO A 376 11.61 9.76 -0.50
C PRO A 376 10.55 9.93 -1.59
N ALA A 377 10.74 9.28 -2.75
CA ALA A 377 9.80 9.29 -3.86
C ALA A 377 8.40 8.75 -3.49
N TRP A 378 8.32 7.89 -2.47
CA TRP A 378 7.06 7.31 -2.01
C TRP A 378 6.01 8.36 -1.67
N ASP A 379 6.37 9.32 -0.81
CA ASP A 379 5.42 10.30 -0.30
C ASP A 379 4.89 11.19 -1.43
N GLU A 380 5.74 11.59 -2.37
CA GLU A 380 5.35 12.38 -3.54
C GLU A 380 4.38 11.62 -4.46
N ILE A 381 4.68 10.34 -4.74
CA ILE A 381 3.85 9.50 -5.62
C ILE A 381 2.49 9.23 -4.97
N MET A 382 2.49 8.84 -3.68
CA MET A 382 1.27 8.51 -2.97
C MET A 382 0.40 9.74 -2.74
N SER A 383 0.97 10.87 -2.30
CA SER A 383 0.20 12.11 -2.13
C SER A 383 -0.40 12.58 -3.46
N SER A 384 0.39 12.63 -4.55
CA SER A 384 -0.11 13.01 -5.88
C SER A 384 -1.25 12.09 -6.35
N THR A 385 -1.11 10.77 -6.12
CA THR A 385 -2.13 9.78 -6.46
C THR A 385 -3.41 10.03 -5.66
N MET A 386 -3.31 10.16 -4.34
CA MET A 386 -4.45 10.33 -3.44
C MET A 386 -5.18 11.65 -3.68
N GLU A 387 -4.44 12.75 -3.84
CA GLU A 387 -4.98 14.06 -4.18
C GLU A 387 -5.72 14.02 -5.52
N PHE A 388 -5.17 13.36 -6.53
CA PHE A 388 -5.80 13.27 -7.84
C PHE A 388 -7.08 12.44 -7.81
N LEU A 389 -7.07 11.30 -7.11
CA LEU A 389 -8.22 10.42 -6.95
C LEU A 389 -9.35 11.09 -6.14
N ALA A 390 -9.02 11.94 -5.16
CA ALA A 390 -10.00 12.66 -4.35
C ALA A 390 -10.71 13.81 -5.10
N ARG A 391 -10.24 14.22 -6.28
CA ARG A 391 -10.90 15.28 -7.06
C ARG A 391 -12.24 14.78 -7.60
N GLY A 392 -13.33 15.50 -7.35
CA GLY A 392 -14.65 15.21 -7.96
C GLY A 392 -15.43 14.04 -7.33
N THR A 393 -15.12 13.69 -6.09
CA THR A 393 -15.96 12.83 -5.20
C THR A 393 -17.02 13.63 -4.42
N SER A 394 -17.26 14.89 -4.80
CA SER A 394 -18.25 15.81 -4.19
C SER A 394 -19.60 15.76 -4.87
#